data_AF-A0A2S6IAL4-F1
#
_entry.id   AF-A0A2S6IAL4-F1
#
_cell.length_a   1.000
_cell.length_b   1.000
_cell.length_c   1.000
_cell.angle_alpha   90.00
_cell.angle_beta   90.00
_cell.angle_gamma   90.00
#
_symmetry.space_group_name_H-M   'P 1'
#
loop_
_entity.id
_entity.type
_entity.pdbx_description
1 polymer ?
#
loop_
_entity_poly.entity_id
_entity_poly.type
_entity_poly.pdbx_seq_one_letter_code
_entity_poly.pdbx_strand_id
1 'polypeptide(L)'
;MSSCEFPITFHQPIRELTERIAAAVEAKGGSFTVEEKGGRFSIPTAHGAVAGSYRAEKGTFHYVLTDLPPEVSCHKAENTFRSLIGSPPDLSLDFT
;
A
#
# COMPACT_ATOMS: atom_id res chain seq x y z
N MET A 1 -6.49 18.64 -2.90
CA MET A 1 -6.25 17.36 -2.21
C MET A 1 -6.03 16.33 -3.29
N SER A 2 -4.83 15.75 -3.35
CA SER A 2 -4.42 14.88 -4.46
C SER A 2 -4.76 13.44 -4.11
N SER A 3 -5.91 12.95 -4.58
CA SER A 3 -6.23 11.53 -4.52
C SER A 3 -5.49 10.82 -5.65
N CYS A 4 -4.61 9.88 -5.31
CA CYS A 4 -3.90 9.07 -6.30
C CYS A 4 -4.55 7.70 -6.38
N GLU A 5 -4.81 7.21 -7.59
CA GLU A 5 -5.25 5.84 -7.83
C GLU A 5 -4.26 5.15 -8.76
N PHE A 6 -3.85 3.92 -8.39
CA PHE A 6 -3.01 3.10 -9.25
C PHE A 6 -3.37 1.60 -9.13
N PRO A 7 -3.42 0.89 -10.27
CA PRO A 7 -3.62 -0.55 -10.28
C PRO A 7 -2.28 -1.30 -10.19
N ILE A 8 -2.22 -2.35 -9.37
CA ILE A 8 -1.09 -3.28 -9.27
C ILE A 8 -1.59 -4.70 -9.53
N THR A 9 -1.20 -5.28 -10.66
CA THR A 9 -1.51 -6.68 -10.99
C THR A 9 -0.61 -7.62 -10.19
N PHE A 10 -1.21 -8.69 -9.67
CA PHE A 10 -0.52 -9.69 -8.87
C PHE A 10 -0.87 -11.10 -9.34
N HIS A 11 0.09 -12.02 -9.20
CA HIS A 11 -0.07 -13.42 -9.60
C HIS A 11 -0.08 -14.38 -8.40
N GLN A 12 0.21 -13.87 -7.20
CA GLN A 12 0.23 -14.62 -5.94
C GLN A 12 -1.14 -14.60 -5.26
N PRO A 13 -1.43 -15.52 -4.32
CA PRO A 13 -2.67 -15.45 -3.55
C PRO A 13 -2.78 -14.12 -2.79
N ILE A 14 -3.92 -13.45 -2.97
CA ILE A 14 -4.22 -12.15 -2.37
C ILE A 14 -3.92 -12.12 -0.86
N ARG A 15 -4.22 -13.21 -0.16
CA ARG A 15 -4.04 -13.36 1.28
C ARG A 15 -2.58 -13.18 1.70
N GLU A 16 -1.65 -13.85 1.02
CA GLU A 16 -0.22 -13.73 1.32
C GLU A 16 0.29 -12.31 1.08
N LEU A 17 -0.20 -11.65 0.03
CA LEU A 17 0.17 -10.27 -0.27
C LEU A 17 -0.37 -9.32 0.80
N THR A 18 -1.64 -9.45 1.18
CA THR A 18 -2.23 -8.61 2.23
C THR A 18 -1.57 -8.83 3.58
N GLU A 19 -1.19 -10.06 3.92
CA GLU A 19 -0.46 -10.36 5.17
C GLU A 19 0.96 -9.74 5.15
N ARG A 20 1.67 -9.79 4.02
CA ARG A 20 2.99 -9.13 3.87
C ARG A 20 2.88 -7.61 3.99
N ILE A 21 1.90 -7.02 3.32
CA ILE A 21 1.68 -5.57 3.37
C ILE A 21 1.29 -5.17 4.79
N ALA A 22 0.37 -5.90 5.43
CA ALA A 22 0.00 -5.66 6.82
C ALA A 22 1.22 -5.69 7.74
N ALA A 23 2.05 -6.72 7.65
CA ALA A 23 3.28 -6.83 8.44
C ALA A 23 4.24 -5.66 8.20
N ALA A 24 4.42 -5.22 6.95
CA ALA A 24 5.28 -4.10 6.62
C ALA A 24 4.72 -2.77 7.17
N VAL A 25 3.41 -2.56 7.05
CA VAL A 25 2.70 -1.38 7.57
C VAL A 25 2.75 -1.33 9.09
N GLU A 26 2.47 -2.44 9.76
CA GLU A 26 2.56 -2.58 11.22
C GLU A 26 3.99 -2.39 11.72
N ALA A 27 5.01 -2.85 10.98
CA ALA A 27 6.42 -2.64 11.32
C ALA A 27 6.82 -1.14 11.33
N LYS A 28 6.09 -0.30 10.59
CA LYS A 28 6.24 1.16 10.62
C LYS A 28 5.35 1.84 11.66
N GLY A 29 4.63 1.07 12.49
CA GLY A 29 3.66 1.58 13.46
C GLY A 29 2.33 2.01 12.84
N GLY A 30 2.05 1.58 11.61
CA GLY A 30 0.80 1.85 10.91
C GLY A 30 -0.30 0.84 11.23
N SER A 31 -1.39 0.94 10.48
CA SER A 31 -2.54 0.04 10.57
C SER A 31 -2.98 -0.40 9.18
N PHE A 32 -3.25 -1.69 9.02
CA PHE A 32 -3.74 -2.28 7.78
C PHE A 32 -4.95 -3.15 8.10
N THR A 33 -6.07 -2.89 7.43
CA THR A 33 -7.32 -3.65 7.59
C THR A 33 -7.58 -4.43 6.32
N VAL A 34 -7.80 -5.74 6.45
CA VAL A 34 -8.13 -6.65 5.36
C VAL A 34 -9.60 -7.02 5.44
N GLU A 35 -10.37 -6.75 4.39
CA GLU A 35 -11.76 -7.15 4.20
C GLU A 35 -11.88 -8.06 2.96
N GLU A 36 -13.04 -8.72 2.77
CA GLU A 36 -13.24 -9.71 1.68
C GLU A 36 -12.95 -9.19 0.27
N LYS A 37 -13.14 -7.89 0.01
CA LYS A 37 -13.01 -7.28 -1.34
C LYS A 37 -12.08 -6.08 -1.39
N GLY A 38 -11.40 -5.77 -0.29
CA GLY A 38 -10.61 -4.55 -0.17
C GLY A 38 -10.21 -4.29 1.28
N GLY A 39 -9.85 -3.06 1.58
CA GLY A 39 -9.44 -2.70 2.92
C GLY A 39 -8.93 -1.27 3.00
N ARG A 40 -8.42 -0.92 4.17
CA ARG A 40 -7.85 0.40 4.45
C ARG A 40 -6.46 0.28 5.03
N PHE A 41 -5.64 1.29 4.79
CA PHE A 41 -4.30 1.36 5.33
C PHE A 41 -3.97 2.77 5.79
N SER A 42 -3.11 2.87 6.79
CA SER A 42 -2.54 4.10 7.29
C SER A 42 -1.11 3.82 7.73
N ILE A 43 -0.15 4.51 7.11
CA ILE A 43 1.28 4.35 7.38
C ILE A 43 1.78 5.70 7.91
N PRO A 44 2.10 5.81 9.20
CA PRO A 44 2.71 7.03 9.71
C PRO A 44 4.12 7.14 9.12
N THR A 45 4.43 8.30 8.55
CA THR A 45 5.78 8.68 8.14
C THR A 45 6.22 9.91 8.91
N ALA A 46 7.51 10.24 8.87
CA ALA A 46 8.06 11.40 9.56
C ALA A 46 7.40 12.73 9.12
N HIS A 47 6.83 12.76 7.92
CA HIS A 47 6.30 13.97 7.27
C HIS A 47 4.77 13.98 7.15
N GLY A 48 4.10 12.97 7.72
CA GLY A 48 2.65 12.80 7.67
C GLY A 48 2.23 11.36 7.41
N ALA A 49 0.97 11.03 7.66
CA ALA A 49 0.48 9.69 7.38
C ALA A 49 0.17 9.53 5.89
N VAL A 50 0.59 8.41 5.31
CA VAL A 50 0.14 7.92 4.00
C VAL A 50 -1.05 7.00 4.27
N ALA A 51 -2.26 7.45 3.95
CA ALA A 51 -3.48 6.69 4.21
C ALA A 51 -4.37 6.57 2.98
N GLY A 52 -5.12 5.49 2.93
CA GLY A 52 -5.98 5.19 1.81
C GLY A 52 -6.75 3.89 1.95
N SER A 53 -7.31 3.47 0.84
CA SER A 53 -8.03 2.20 0.71
C SER A 53 -7.50 1.42 -0.48
N TYR A 54 -7.73 0.11 -0.48
CA TYR A 54 -7.46 -0.73 -1.63
C TYR A 54 -8.66 -1.61 -1.92
N ARG A 55 -8.79 -2.01 -3.18
CA ARG A 55 -9.77 -3.02 -3.62
C ARG A 55 -9.07 -4.07 -4.43
N ALA A 56 -9.46 -5.32 -4.27
CA ALA A 56 -8.85 -6.42 -5.01
C ALA A 56 -9.88 -7.05 -5.93
N GLU A 57 -9.66 -6.92 -7.23
CA GLU A 57 -10.58 -7.40 -8.25
C GLU A 57 -9.78 -8.08 -9.37
N LYS A 58 -10.17 -9.32 -9.71
CA LYS A 58 -9.60 -10.09 -10.85
C LYS A 58 -8.06 -10.16 -10.87
N GLY A 59 -7.41 -10.30 -9.70
CA GLY A 59 -5.95 -10.36 -9.61
C GLY A 59 -5.25 -9.00 -9.75
N THR A 60 -5.97 -7.90 -9.53
CA THR A 60 -5.42 -6.54 -9.52
C THR A 60 -5.85 -5.83 -8.24
N PHE A 61 -4.89 -5.20 -7.56
CA PHE A 61 -5.16 -4.27 -6.47
C PHE A 61 -5.34 -2.86 -7.03
N HIS A 62 -6.48 -2.26 -6.76
CA HIS A 62 -6.78 -0.86 -7.02
C HIS A 62 -6.55 -0.09 -5.72
N TYR A 63 -5.40 0.59 -5.60
CA TYR A 63 -5.10 1.43 -4.45
C TYR A 63 -5.62 2.84 -4.68
N VAL A 64 -6.25 3.41 -3.66
CA VAL A 64 -6.75 4.79 -3.63
C VAL A 64 -6.18 5.47 -2.39
N LEU A 65 -5.21 6.36 -2.59
CA LEU A 65 -4.63 7.19 -1.54
C LEU A 65 -5.53 8.39 -1.30
N THR A 66 -6.03 8.54 -0.08
CA THR A 66 -6.84 9.70 0.34
C THR A 66 -5.97 10.77 1.00
N ASP A 67 -4.94 10.33 1.72
CA ASP A 67 -4.01 11.19 2.43
C ASP A 67 -2.59 10.86 2.00
N LEU A 68 -1.93 11.88 1.46
CA LEU A 68 -0.55 11.79 1.00
C LEU A 68 0.18 13.04 1.49
N PRO A 69 1.27 12.90 2.26
CA PRO A 69 2.09 14.04 2.61
C PRO A 69 2.69 14.65 1.32
N PRO A 70 2.89 15.97 1.26
CA PRO A 70 3.28 16.68 0.04
C PRO A 70 4.65 16.26 -0.52
N GLU A 71 5.47 15.62 0.30
CA GLU A 71 6.80 15.12 -0.04
C GLU A 71 6.77 13.73 -0.70
N VAL A 72 5.68 12.97 -0.48
CA VAL A 72 5.47 11.68 -1.13
C VAL A 72 4.67 11.93 -2.39
N SER A 73 5.25 11.63 -3.55
CA SER A 73 4.52 11.67 -4.81
C SER A 73 3.70 10.39 -5.01
N CYS A 74 2.62 10.46 -5.79
CA CYS A 74 1.83 9.28 -6.16
C CYS A 74 2.72 8.16 -6.72
N HIS A 75 3.72 8.52 -7.54
CA HIS A 75 4.66 7.58 -8.14
C HIS A 75 5.58 6.91 -7.12
N LYS A 76 5.99 7.63 -6.06
CA LYS A 76 6.81 7.05 -4.99
C LYS A 76 6.00 6.05 -4.17
N ALA A 77 4.77 6.41 -3.81
CA ALA A 77 3.86 5.49 -3.12
C ALA A 77 3.56 4.24 -3.96
N GLU A 78 3.24 4.41 -5.25
CA GLU A 78 3.03 3.31 -6.20
C GLU A 78 4.22 2.35 -6.21
N ASN A 79 5.44 2.87 -6.37
CA ASN A 79 6.66 2.06 -6.37
C ASN A 79 6.83 1.27 -5.07
N THR A 80 6.58 1.88 -3.92
CA THR A 80 6.69 1.20 -2.62
C THR A 80 5.70 0.04 -2.51
N PHE A 81 4.42 0.26 -2.84
CA PHE A 81 3.42 -0.83 -2.84
C PHE A 81 3.74 -1.91 -3.87
N ARG A 82 4.23 -1.52 -5.05
CA ARG A 82 4.62 -2.45 -6.12
C ARG A 82 5.82 -3.30 -5.72
N SER A 83 6.78 -2.75 -4.97
CA SER A 83 7.94 -3.48 -4.45
C SER A 83 7.55 -4.63 -3.51
N LEU A 84 6.52 -4.40 -2.67
CA LEU A 84 5.98 -5.42 -1.77
C LEU A 84 5.26 -6.57 -2.51
N ILE A 85 4.75 -6.29 -3.71
CA ILE A 85 3.89 -7.21 -4.49
C ILE A 85 4.67 -7.93 -5.61
N GLY A 86 5.66 -7.27 -6.22
CA GLY A 86 6.13 -7.57 -7.58
C GLY A 86 7.50 -8.26 -7.76
N SER A 87 8.30 -8.51 -6.73
CA SER A 87 9.63 -9.15 -6.82
C SER A 87 10.11 -9.61 -5.43
N PRO A 88 11.14 -10.49 -5.29
CA PRO A 88 11.56 -11.03 -4.00
C PRO A 88 11.69 -9.92 -2.95
N PRO A 89 11.11 -10.12 -1.75
CA PRO A 89 10.66 -9.04 -0.90
C PRO A 89 11.84 -8.25 -0.36
N ASP A 90 12.03 -7.04 -0.89
CA ASP A 90 12.69 -6.01 -0.11
C ASP A 90 11.60 -5.41 0.81
N LEU A 91 11.63 -5.81 2.08
CA LEU A 91 10.68 -5.38 3.10
C LEU A 91 10.88 -3.92 3.53
N SER A 92 11.77 -3.17 2.87
CA SER A 92 11.92 -1.75 3.14
C SER A 92 10.76 -0.96 2.53
N LEU A 93 9.82 -0.58 3.39
CA LEU A 93 8.93 0.55 3.10
C LEU A 93 9.75 1.83 3.18
N ASP A 94 10.32 2.24 2.06
CA ASP A 94 11.04 3.51 1.95
C ASP A 94 10.14 4.57 1.29
N PHE A 95 9.67 5.48 2.13
CA PHE A 95 8.94 6.68 1.70
C PHE A 95 9.79 7.95 1.89
N THR A 96 11.03 7.80 2.39
CA THR A 96 11.97 8.87 2.78
C THR A 96 12.55 9.58 1.58
#